data_AF-A0A959W7U7-F1
#
_entry.id   AF-A0A959W7U7-F1
#
_cell.length_a   1.000
_cell.length_b   1.000
_cell.length_c   1.000
_cell.angle_alpha   90.00
_cell.angle_beta   90.00
_cell.angle_gamma   90.00
#
_symmetry.space_group_name_H-M   'P 1'
#
loop_
_entity.id
_entity.type
_entity.pdbx_description
1 polymer ?
#
loop_
_entity_poly.entity_id
_entity_poly.type
_entity_poly.pdbx_seq_one_letter_code
_entity_poly.pdbx_strand_id
1 'polypeptide(L)'
;MVEVPKGLSPMFVTLTFPRENAPDEDQAHSALRKLVARLRYREYLGAYGWVLQRQANGKLPANGEPPEELGTLHYHGVFHLPWFNDDLKEWRELVEASGFGSQQNIKKAEPRHAGYVANYISSRLARLAPVRRAYSFSRDFPQTEFVKQRKSTKEIRDLLRQFDIDGGCDWLPGEVVASWLR
;
A
#
# COMPACT_ATOMS: atom_id res chain seq x y z
N MET A 1 -9.59 5.06 -19.28
CA MET A 1 -9.10 5.71 -18.05
C MET A 1 -10.29 5.81 -17.13
N VAL A 2 -10.17 5.43 -15.85
CA VAL A 2 -11.25 5.73 -14.88
C VAL A 2 -11.08 7.20 -14.53
N GLU A 3 -12.09 8.00 -14.87
CA GLU A 3 -12.09 9.43 -14.61
C GLU A 3 -12.28 9.66 -13.11
N VAL A 4 -11.39 10.44 -12.49
CA VAL A 4 -11.51 10.79 -11.07
C VAL A 4 -12.78 11.66 -10.92
N PRO A 5 -13.70 11.33 -10.00
CA PRO A 5 -14.90 12.12 -9.76
C PRO A 5 -14.60 13.61 -9.55
N LYS A 6 -15.43 14.50 -10.13
CA LYS A 6 -15.30 15.95 -9.97
C LYS A 6 -15.31 16.33 -8.49
N GLY A 7 -14.38 17.20 -8.08
CA GLY A 7 -14.25 17.68 -6.69
C GLY A 7 -13.27 16.88 -5.83
N LEU A 8 -12.78 15.73 -6.31
CA LEU A 8 -11.70 15.01 -5.64
C LEU A 8 -10.33 15.54 -6.09
N SER A 9 -9.40 15.61 -5.16
CA SER A 9 -8.00 15.97 -5.41
C SER A 9 -7.07 14.97 -4.73
N PRO A 10 -5.86 14.74 -5.26
CA PRO A 10 -4.92 13.86 -4.62
C PRO A 10 -4.48 14.48 -3.28
N MET A 11 -4.68 13.75 -2.19
CA MET A 11 -4.29 14.12 -0.83
C MET A 11 -3.23 13.15 -0.34
N PHE A 12 -2.14 13.69 0.19
CA PHE A 12 -1.16 12.89 0.92
C PHE A 12 -1.67 12.70 2.35
N VAL A 13 -1.77 11.43 2.76
CA VAL A 13 -2.30 11.02 4.05
C VAL A 13 -1.22 10.25 4.82
N THR A 14 -1.04 10.62 6.08
CA THR A 14 -0.32 9.83 7.07
C THR A 14 -1.30 9.37 8.13
N LEU A 15 -1.46 8.06 8.26
CA LEU A 15 -2.29 7.41 9.27
C LEU A 15 -1.39 6.74 10.31
N THR A 16 -1.58 7.07 11.57
CA THR A 16 -0.78 6.61 12.71
C THR A 16 -1.65 5.92 13.74
N PHE A 17 -1.12 4.91 14.42
CA PHE A 17 -1.78 4.32 15.57
C PHE A 17 -1.21 4.91 16.87
N PRO A 18 -2.02 5.09 17.93
CA PRO A 18 -1.52 5.45 19.25
C PRO A 18 -0.51 4.40 19.74
N ARG A 19 0.57 4.83 20.39
CA ARG A 19 1.63 3.91 20.85
C ARG A 19 1.11 2.96 21.92
N GLU A 20 0.24 3.45 22.80
CA GLU A 20 -0.32 2.68 23.91
C GLU A 20 -1.17 1.51 23.41
N ASN A 21 -1.67 1.59 22.17
CA ASN A 21 -2.55 0.61 21.54
C ASN A 21 -2.04 0.25 20.13
N ALA A 22 -0.73 0.06 19.98
CA ALA A 22 -0.14 -0.27 18.69
C ALA A 22 -0.70 -1.60 18.17
N PRO A 23 -1.39 -1.62 17.01
CA PRO A 23 -2.01 -2.82 16.50
C PRO A 23 -0.98 -3.78 15.91
N ASP A 24 -1.34 -5.05 15.87
CA ASP A 24 -0.69 -6.00 14.97
C ASP A 24 -1.03 -5.70 13.49
N GLU A 25 -0.44 -6.47 12.58
CA GLU A 25 -0.61 -6.29 11.14
C GLU A 25 -2.06 -6.50 10.66
N ASP A 26 -2.76 -7.45 11.28
CA ASP A 26 -4.14 -7.80 10.93
C ASP A 26 -5.12 -6.71 11.37
N GLN A 27 -4.94 -6.22 12.59
CA GLN A 27 -5.66 -5.09 13.15
C GLN A 27 -5.39 -3.80 12.35
N ALA A 28 -4.13 -3.55 11.96
CA ALA A 28 -3.78 -2.40 11.14
C ALA A 28 -4.45 -2.45 9.76
N HIS A 29 -4.46 -3.61 9.10
CA HIS A 29 -5.17 -3.81 7.83
C HIS A 29 -6.69 -3.73 8.00
N SER A 30 -7.23 -4.23 9.11
CA SER A 30 -8.65 -4.12 9.44
C SER A 30 -9.07 -2.66 9.59
N ALA A 31 -8.28 -1.84 10.28
CA ALA A 31 -8.52 -0.41 10.42
C ALA A 31 -8.53 0.32 9.07
N LEU A 32 -7.53 0.04 8.21
CA LEU A 32 -7.50 0.60 6.87
C LEU A 32 -8.72 0.19 6.03
N ARG A 33 -9.14 -1.07 6.08
CA ARG A 33 -10.34 -1.55 5.36
C ARG A 33 -11.60 -0.83 5.83
N LYS A 34 -11.76 -0.62 7.14
CA LYS A 34 -12.88 0.13 7.71
C LYS A 34 -12.88 1.57 7.20
N LEU A 35 -11.73 2.25 7.22
CA LEU A 35 -11.61 3.62 6.71
C LEU A 35 -11.98 3.71 5.22
N VAL A 36 -11.42 2.83 4.40
CA VAL A 36 -11.73 2.75 2.96
C VAL A 36 -13.23 2.52 2.74
N ALA A 37 -13.85 1.61 3.49
CA ALA A 37 -15.28 1.33 3.38
C ALA A 37 -16.13 2.55 3.74
N ARG A 38 -15.80 3.24 4.85
CA ARG A 38 -16.52 4.45 5.27
C ARG A 38 -16.41 5.59 4.25
N LEU A 39 -15.20 5.83 3.75
CA LEU A 39 -14.99 6.88 2.75
C LEU A 39 -15.69 6.58 1.43
N ARG A 40 -15.71 5.32 0.99
CA ARG A 40 -16.45 4.89 -0.21
C ARG A 40 -17.96 4.98 -0.02
N TYR A 41 -18.46 4.62 1.15
CA TYR A 41 -19.89 4.74 1.47
C TYR A 41 -20.37 6.20 1.38
N ARG A 42 -19.51 7.17 1.72
CA ARG A 42 -19.79 8.60 1.58
C ARG A 42 -19.37 9.20 0.23
N GLU A 43 -18.96 8.36 -0.72
CA GLU A 43 -18.48 8.78 -2.05
C GLU A 43 -17.26 9.74 -2.02
N TYR A 44 -16.53 9.78 -0.90
CA TYR A 44 -15.36 10.64 -0.74
C TYR A 44 -14.10 10.07 -1.36
N LEU A 45 -14.01 8.75 -1.51
CA LEU A 45 -12.78 8.08 -1.92
C LEU A 45 -12.83 7.60 -3.37
N GLY A 46 -12.02 8.25 -4.22
CA GLY A 46 -11.67 7.77 -5.54
C GLY A 46 -10.47 6.81 -5.49
N ALA A 47 -9.51 7.04 -6.39
CA ALA A 47 -8.30 6.22 -6.47
C ALA A 47 -7.37 6.45 -5.27
N TYR A 48 -6.69 5.41 -4.80
CA TYR A 48 -5.74 5.53 -3.72
C TYR A 48 -4.59 4.52 -3.78
N GLY A 49 -3.48 4.86 -3.14
CA GLY A 49 -2.34 4.00 -2.93
C GLY A 49 -1.76 4.22 -1.55
N TRP A 50 -1.29 3.15 -0.91
CA TRP A 50 -0.74 3.21 0.44
C TRP A 50 0.48 2.31 0.59
N VAL A 51 1.29 2.65 1.58
CA VAL A 51 2.45 1.92 2.07
C VAL A 51 2.34 1.81 3.57
N LEU A 52 2.62 0.62 4.10
CA LEU A 52 2.70 0.32 5.51
C LEU A 52 4.17 0.32 5.94
N GLN A 53 4.49 1.24 6.84
CA GLN A 53 5.80 1.39 7.45
C GLN A 53 5.71 0.97 8.92
N ARG A 54 6.79 0.38 9.43
CA ARG A 54 7.03 0.25 10.87
C ARG A 54 8.03 1.34 11.27
N GLN A 55 7.63 2.28 12.12
CA GLN A 55 8.58 3.22 12.71
C GLN A 55 9.44 2.45 13.70
N ALA A 56 10.76 2.48 13.52
CA ALA A 56 11.69 1.91 14.48
C ALA A 56 11.78 2.84 15.69
N ASN A 57 10.94 2.61 16.70
CA ASN A 57 11.07 3.26 17.98
C ASN A 57 12.01 2.42 18.85
N GLY A 58 13.31 2.61 18.67
CA GLY A 58 14.34 1.86 19.38
C GLY A 58 15.17 1.00 18.43
N LYS A 59 16.46 0.90 18.76
CA LYS A 59 17.55 0.32 17.96
C LYS A 59 17.16 -1.02 17.33
N LEU A 60 17.61 -1.26 16.09
CA LEU A 60 17.80 -2.64 15.63
C LEU A 60 18.65 -3.33 16.69
N PRO A 61 18.22 -4.48 17.24
CA PRO A 61 19.05 -5.23 18.18
C PRO A 61 20.39 -5.49 17.49
N ALA A 62 21.48 -5.14 18.18
CA ALA A 62 22.81 -5.16 17.59
C ALA A 62 23.25 -6.57 17.14
N ASN A 63 22.53 -7.63 17.56
CA ASN A 63 22.99 -9.03 17.43
C ASN A 63 21.90 -10.02 17.00
N GLY A 64 20.92 -9.62 16.18
CA GLY A 64 19.95 -10.59 15.62
C GLY A 64 18.91 -11.13 16.62
N GLU A 65 18.84 -10.57 17.83
CA GLU A 65 17.75 -10.82 18.78
C GLU A 65 16.42 -10.26 18.24
N PRO A 66 15.26 -10.81 18.62
CA PRO A 66 13.98 -10.20 18.29
C PRO A 66 13.87 -8.84 19.01
N PRO A 67 13.44 -7.75 18.33
CA PRO A 67 13.27 -6.45 18.98
C PRO A 67 12.23 -6.56 20.11
N GLU A 68 12.62 -6.17 21.34
CA GLU A 68 11.73 -6.20 22.52
C GLU A 68 10.50 -5.29 22.36
N GLU A 69 10.60 -4.23 21.56
CA GLU A 69 9.48 -3.36 21.20
C GLU A 69 9.32 -3.30 19.68
N LEU A 70 8.33 -4.01 19.15
CA LEU A 70 7.89 -3.80 17.76
C LEU A 70 7.34 -2.38 17.65
N GLY A 71 8.11 -1.48 17.03
CA GLY A 71 7.67 -0.09 16.86
C GLY A 71 6.35 0.03 16.07
N THR A 72 5.75 1.22 16.14
CA THR A 72 4.37 1.45 15.68
C THR A 72 4.24 1.35 14.16
N LEU A 73 3.09 0.86 13.71
CA LEU A 73 2.74 0.82 12.28
C LEU A 73 2.15 2.17 11.82
N HIS A 74 2.49 2.58 10.62
CA HIS A 74 1.99 3.82 10.01
C HIS A 74 1.67 3.57 8.54
N TYR A 75 0.55 4.12 8.07
CA TYR A 75 0.29 4.19 6.65
C TYR A 75 0.68 5.55 6.09
N HIS A 76 1.37 5.53 4.97
CA HIS A 76 1.57 6.69 4.11
C HIS A 76 0.91 6.41 2.77
N GLY A 77 0.19 7.38 2.23
CA GLY A 77 -0.48 7.15 0.96
C GLY A 77 -0.95 8.41 0.26
N VAL A 78 -1.37 8.22 -0.98
CA VAL A 78 -2.07 9.24 -1.76
C VAL A 78 -3.48 8.74 -1.97
N PHE A 79 -4.46 9.52 -1.53
CA PHE A 79 -5.88 9.23 -1.63
C PHE A 79 -6.55 10.36 -2.40
N HIS A 80 -7.36 10.05 -3.40
CA HIS A 80 -8.20 11.06 -4.04
C HIS A 80 -9.43 11.31 -3.17
N LEU A 81 -9.44 12.46 -2.51
CA LEU A 81 -10.43 12.86 -1.51
C LEU A 81 -10.92 14.29 -1.81
N PRO A 82 -12.14 14.67 -1.38
CA PRO A 82 -12.51 16.08 -1.33
C PRO A 82 -11.69 16.80 -0.27
N TRP A 83 -11.63 18.13 -0.34
CA TRP A 83 -11.25 18.91 0.83
C TRP A 83 -12.46 18.99 1.78
N PHE A 84 -12.25 18.73 3.06
CA PHE A 84 -13.30 18.82 4.07
C PHE A 84 -13.45 20.27 4.53
N ASN A 85 -14.66 20.82 4.44
CA ASN A 85 -14.94 22.24 4.70
C ASN A 85 -15.14 22.57 6.19
N ASP A 86 -14.96 21.60 7.08
CA ASP A 86 -15.28 21.65 8.51
C ASP A 86 -14.03 21.60 9.40
N ASP A 87 -12.94 22.21 8.93
CA ASP A 87 -11.63 22.15 9.60
C ASP A 87 -11.18 20.69 9.86
N LEU A 88 -11.43 19.82 8.88
CA LEU A 88 -11.08 18.39 8.93
C LEU A 88 -11.73 17.63 10.09
N LYS A 89 -12.83 18.12 10.66
CA LYS A 89 -13.52 17.45 11.77
C LYS A 89 -14.08 16.10 11.33
N GLU A 90 -14.84 16.06 10.25
CA GLU A 90 -15.41 14.83 9.69
C GLU A 90 -14.31 13.84 9.30
N TRP A 91 -13.21 14.33 8.73
CA TRP A 91 -12.04 13.49 8.44
C TRP A 91 -11.51 12.81 9.71
N ARG A 92 -11.30 13.58 10.79
CA ARG A 92 -10.82 13.04 12.07
C ARG A 92 -11.77 12.00 12.64
N GLU A 93 -13.07 12.30 12.66
CA GLU A 93 -14.10 11.37 13.15
C GLU A 93 -14.09 10.04 12.37
N LEU A 94 -13.97 10.10 11.04
CA LEU A 94 -13.89 8.91 10.19
C LEU A 94 -12.64 8.05 10.48
N VAL A 95 -11.51 8.71 10.71
CA VAL A 95 -10.23 8.04 10.95
C VAL A 95 -10.21 7.40 12.34
N GLU A 96 -10.63 8.11 13.37
CA GLU A 96 -10.78 7.58 14.74
C GLU A 96 -11.79 6.44 14.79
N ALA A 97 -12.96 6.59 14.15
CA ALA A 97 -13.97 5.53 14.06
C ALA A 97 -13.53 4.29 13.25
N SER A 98 -12.36 4.37 12.62
CA SER A 98 -11.71 3.25 11.91
C SER A 98 -10.61 2.59 12.74
N GLY A 99 -10.21 3.16 13.89
CA GLY A 99 -9.23 2.61 14.82
C GLY A 99 -7.84 3.24 14.75
N PHE A 100 -7.69 4.35 14.03
CA PHE A 100 -6.45 5.14 14.03
C PHE A 100 -6.47 6.18 15.16
N GLY A 101 -5.32 6.78 15.45
CA GLY A 101 -5.22 7.87 16.44
C GLY A 101 -5.84 9.18 15.97
N SER A 102 -5.91 10.17 16.86
CA SER A 102 -6.39 11.52 16.55
C SER A 102 -5.35 12.37 15.78
N GLN A 103 -4.07 12.06 15.95
CA GLN A 103 -2.96 12.77 15.31
C GLN A 103 -2.71 12.25 13.90
N GLN A 104 -3.38 12.84 12.92
CA GLN A 104 -3.31 12.44 11.52
C GLN A 104 -3.01 13.62 10.64
N ASN A 105 -2.24 13.38 9.58
CA ASN A 105 -1.87 14.42 8.63
C ASN A 105 -2.56 14.16 7.30
N ILE A 106 -3.31 15.16 6.83
CA ILE A 106 -3.85 15.21 5.48
C ILE A 106 -3.48 16.56 4.86
N LYS A 107 -2.95 16.53 3.65
CA LYS A 107 -2.63 17.72 2.88
C LYS A 107 -2.77 17.44 1.40
N LYS A 108 -2.90 18.49 0.59
CA LYS A 108 -2.83 18.36 -0.88
C LYS A 108 -1.52 17.68 -1.27
N ALA A 109 -1.62 16.66 -2.13
CA ALA A 109 -0.46 15.93 -2.59
C ALA A 109 0.37 16.80 -3.53
N GLU A 110 1.68 16.63 -3.47
CA GLU A 110 2.66 17.29 -4.32
C GLU A 110 3.54 16.20 -4.93
N PRO A 111 4.23 16.46 -6.06
CA PRO A 111 5.09 15.46 -6.69
C PRO A 111 6.13 14.85 -5.74
N ARG A 112 6.67 15.65 -4.80
CA ARG A 112 7.60 15.16 -3.76
C ARG A 112 7.03 14.05 -2.88
N HIS A 113 5.70 14.02 -2.66
CA HIS A 113 5.06 12.98 -1.88
C HIS A 113 5.03 11.64 -2.62
N ALA A 114 4.92 11.64 -3.95
CA ALA A 114 5.05 10.42 -4.75
C ALA A 114 6.48 9.87 -4.67
N GLY A 115 7.49 10.73 -4.77
CA GLY A 115 8.90 10.36 -4.57
C GLY A 115 9.17 9.82 -3.17
N TYR A 116 8.59 10.45 -2.14
CA TYR A 116 8.64 9.97 -0.75
C TYR A 116 8.08 8.54 -0.66
N VAL A 117 6.86 8.30 -1.13
CA VAL A 117 6.21 6.97 -1.10
C VAL A 117 7.02 5.92 -1.87
N ALA A 118 7.54 6.27 -3.05
CA ALA A 118 8.38 5.36 -3.84
C ALA A 118 9.70 4.99 -3.12
N ASN A 119 10.30 5.94 -2.40
CA ASN A 119 11.47 5.66 -1.57
C ASN A 119 11.12 4.71 -0.41
N TYR A 120 9.94 4.83 0.20
CA TYR A 120 9.52 3.89 1.25
C TYR A 120 9.32 2.48 0.73
N ILE A 121 8.70 2.33 -0.45
CA ILE A 121 8.52 1.03 -1.09
C ILE A 121 9.87 0.35 -1.34
N SER A 122 10.89 1.11 -1.72
CA SER A 122 12.20 0.56 -2.06
C SER A 122 13.12 0.30 -0.86
N SER A 123 12.99 1.03 0.25
CA SER A 123 14.01 1.00 1.31
C SER A 123 13.50 0.78 2.74
N ARG A 124 12.20 0.98 3.01
CA ARG A 124 11.68 1.15 4.39
C ARG A 124 10.31 0.54 4.62
N LEU A 125 9.96 -0.52 3.88
CA LEU A 125 8.74 -1.27 4.10
C LEU A 125 8.75 -1.96 5.47
N ALA A 126 7.56 -2.07 6.09
CA ALA A 126 7.40 -2.94 7.24
C ALA A 126 7.78 -4.39 6.87
N ARG A 127 8.57 -5.05 7.72
CA ARG A 127 8.68 -6.52 7.68
C ARG A 127 7.36 -7.08 8.19
N LEU A 128 6.69 -7.84 7.34
CA LEU A 128 5.39 -8.44 7.64
C LEU A 128 5.46 -9.96 7.58
N ALA A 129 4.47 -10.63 8.16
CA ALA A 129 4.30 -12.06 7.97
C ALA A 129 4.22 -12.41 6.46
N PRO A 130 4.65 -13.62 6.05
CA PRO A 130 4.52 -14.06 4.66
C PRO A 130 3.10 -13.83 4.12
N VAL A 131 2.98 -13.46 2.84
CA VAL A 131 1.70 -13.20 2.13
C VAL A 131 1.02 -11.86 2.50
N ARG A 132 1.53 -11.10 3.47
CA ARG A 132 1.00 -9.76 3.79
C ARG A 132 1.60 -8.67 2.88
N ARG A 133 0.77 -7.67 2.57
CA ARG A 133 1.15 -6.58 1.67
C ARG A 133 1.63 -5.38 2.48
N ALA A 134 2.87 -4.98 2.24
CA ALA A 134 3.41 -3.74 2.79
C ALA A 134 3.05 -2.50 1.93
N TYR A 135 2.43 -2.68 0.77
CA TYR A 135 1.86 -1.61 -0.03
C TYR A 135 0.74 -2.15 -0.93
N SER A 136 -0.19 -1.29 -1.32
CA SER A 136 -1.19 -1.63 -2.35
C SER A 136 -1.72 -0.37 -3.02
N PHE A 137 -2.19 -0.55 -4.25
CA PHE A 137 -2.90 0.45 -5.02
C PHE A 137 -4.32 -0.03 -5.27
N SER A 138 -5.26 0.92 -5.35
CA SER A 138 -6.62 0.65 -5.78
C SER A 138 -6.64 0.33 -7.28
N ARG A 139 -7.69 -0.35 -7.75
CA ARG A 139 -7.80 -0.77 -9.15
C ARG A 139 -7.83 0.41 -10.14
N ASP A 140 -8.39 1.51 -9.68
CA ASP A 140 -8.56 2.80 -10.35
C ASP A 140 -7.34 3.72 -10.19
N PHE A 141 -6.31 3.31 -9.44
CA PHE A 141 -5.06 4.07 -9.37
C PHE A 141 -4.38 4.13 -10.74
N PRO A 142 -3.79 5.28 -11.14
CA PRO A 142 -3.11 5.40 -12.43
C PRO A 142 -2.09 4.29 -12.64
N GLN A 143 -2.34 3.46 -13.65
CA GLN A 143 -1.45 2.36 -14.03
C GLN A 143 -0.42 2.89 -15.03
N THR A 144 0.83 2.43 -14.91
CA THR A 144 1.85 2.69 -15.93
C THR A 144 1.45 2.03 -17.24
N GLU A 145 1.97 2.52 -18.37
CA GLU A 145 1.75 1.90 -19.67
C GLU A 145 2.18 0.43 -19.68
N PHE A 146 3.28 0.10 -18.98
CA PHE A 146 3.70 -1.29 -18.78
C PHE A 146 2.62 -2.17 -18.12
N VAL A 147 1.94 -1.67 -17.08
CA VAL A 147 0.87 -2.42 -16.40
C VAL A 147 -0.40 -2.49 -17.26
N LYS A 148 -0.69 -1.44 -18.04
CA LYS A 148 -1.80 -1.44 -19.01
C LYS A 148 -1.55 -2.44 -20.15
N GLN A 149 -0.32 -2.51 -20.65
CA GLN A 149 0.15 -3.44 -21.69
C GLN A 149 0.26 -4.88 -21.20
N ARG A 150 0.43 -5.10 -19.88
CA ARG A 150 0.35 -6.44 -19.28
C ARG A 150 -1.06 -7.03 -19.31
N LYS A 151 -2.07 -6.26 -19.75
CA LYS A 151 -3.34 -6.81 -20.23
C LYS A 151 -3.13 -7.17 -21.71
N SER A 152 -3.05 -8.44 -22.10
CA SER A 152 -3.78 -9.54 -21.48
C SER A 152 -2.92 -10.76 -21.16
N THR A 153 -3.07 -11.25 -19.92
CA THR A 153 -2.68 -12.61 -19.55
C THR A 153 -3.29 -13.66 -20.49
N LYS A 154 -4.37 -13.31 -21.19
CA LYS A 154 -4.98 -14.10 -22.26
C LYS A 154 -4.12 -14.09 -23.53
N GLU A 155 -3.72 -12.96 -24.08
CA GLU A 155 -2.82 -12.85 -25.24
C GLU A 155 -1.45 -13.46 -24.94
N ILE A 156 -0.88 -13.23 -23.75
CA ILE A 156 0.38 -13.88 -23.36
C ILE A 156 0.19 -15.39 -23.27
N ARG A 157 -0.90 -15.87 -22.67
CA ARG A 157 -1.21 -17.31 -22.58
C ARG A 157 -1.53 -17.91 -23.96
N ASP A 158 -2.18 -17.16 -24.84
CA ASP A 158 -2.50 -17.56 -26.20
C ASP A 158 -1.24 -17.55 -27.08
N LEU A 159 -0.30 -16.62 -26.89
CA LEU A 159 1.03 -16.62 -27.50
C LEU A 159 1.85 -17.81 -27.01
N LEU A 160 1.90 -18.04 -25.69
CA LEU A 160 2.64 -19.16 -25.11
C LEU A 160 2.10 -20.51 -25.62
N ARG A 161 0.77 -20.63 -25.77
CA ARG A 161 0.14 -21.79 -26.43
C ARG A 161 0.50 -21.93 -27.90
N GLN A 162 0.67 -20.84 -28.66
CA GLN A 162 1.16 -20.90 -30.05
C GLN A 162 2.58 -21.45 -30.15
N PHE A 163 3.39 -21.31 -29.09
CA PHE A 163 4.74 -21.85 -28.99
C PHE A 163 4.80 -23.18 -28.22
N ASP A 164 3.66 -23.83 -27.96
CA ASP A 164 3.54 -25.08 -27.20
C ASP A 164 4.12 -25.00 -25.77
N ILE A 165 4.21 -23.79 -25.22
CA ILE A 165 4.60 -23.52 -23.84
C ILE A 165 3.32 -23.57 -23.00
N ASP A 166 2.93 -24.78 -22.62
CA ASP A 166 1.86 -24.96 -21.65
C ASP A 166 2.27 -24.33 -20.32
N GLY A 167 1.39 -23.49 -19.77
CA GLY A 167 1.62 -22.67 -18.57
C GLY A 167 1.74 -23.46 -17.26
N GLY A 168 2.36 -24.64 -17.29
CA GLY A 168 3.00 -25.25 -16.13
C GLY A 168 4.08 -24.29 -15.64
N CYS A 169 3.82 -23.67 -14.50
CA CYS A 169 4.81 -22.86 -13.82
C CYS A 169 5.88 -23.80 -13.25
N ASP A 170 6.80 -24.28 -14.09
CA ASP A 170 8.00 -25.00 -13.66
C ASP A 170 9.03 -23.97 -13.18
N TRP A 171 8.81 -23.45 -11.97
CA TRP A 171 9.92 -22.90 -11.18
C TRP A 171 10.75 -24.04 -10.56
N LEU A 172 10.96 -25.11 -11.32
CA LEU A 172 12.01 -26.08 -11.04
C LEU A 172 13.25 -25.57 -11.76
N PRO A 173 14.39 -25.37 -11.07
CA PRO A 173 15.63 -25.02 -11.73
C PRO A 173 16.05 -26.22 -12.58
N GLY A 174 15.63 -26.22 -13.84
CA GLY A 174 16.09 -27.16 -14.85
C GLY A 174 17.60 -27.00 -15.04
N GLU A 175 18.27 -28.10 -15.36
CA GLU A 175 19.72 -28.37 -15.40
C GLU A 175 20.60 -27.31 -16.11
N VAL A 176 20.01 -26.34 -16.80
CA VAL A 176 20.69 -25.23 -17.47
C VAL A 176 21.54 -24.40 -16.50
N VAL A 177 21.11 -24.19 -15.25
CA VAL A 177 21.91 -23.44 -14.25
C VAL A 177 23.12 -24.25 -13.76
N ALA A 178 23.08 -25.58 -13.79
CA ALA A 178 24.22 -26.42 -13.39
C ALA A 178 25.38 -26.36 -14.40
N SER A 179 25.12 -25.98 -15.66
CA SER A 179 26.14 -25.84 -16.71
C SER A 179 26.90 -24.51 -16.66
N TRP A 180 26.36 -23.48 -15.97
CA TRP A 180 27.03 -22.19 -15.78
C TRP A 180 27.89 -22.12 -14.52
N LEU A 181 27.78 -23.14 -13.65
CA LEU A 181 28.57 -23.29 -12.42
C LEU A 181 29.66 -24.37 -12.55
N ARG A 182 29.98 -24.80 -13.77
CA ARG A 182 31.16 -25.63 -14.08
C ARG A 182 31.94 -25.02 -15.23
#